data_AF-A0A3N0WRS8-F1
#
_entry.id   AF-A0A3N0WRS8-F1
#
_cell.length_a   1.000
_cell.length_b   1.000
_cell.length_c   1.000
_cell.angle_alpha   90.00
_cell.angle_beta   90.00
_cell.angle_gamma   90.00
#
_symmetry.space_group_name_H-M   'P 1'
#
loop_
_entity.id
_entity.type
_entity.pdbx_description
1 polymer ?
#
loop_
_entity_poly.entity_id
_entity_poly.type
_entity_poly.pdbx_seq_one_letter_code
_entity_poly.pdbx_strand_id
1 'polypeptide(L)'
;MRAIVIAFLVCCNSCTTFSNVSKFNKTENCYQAYVCISNEKIGLKYQSFGGFKFANDLQTYKTIKKGKKPHFKNVIIYGWSNNLNGDYYLLLNNKKKSRNYQFKDTILNNRKVTVALSKTINYKFNTDFLLNFDLNK
;
A
#
# COMPACT_ATOMS: atom_id res chain seq x y z
N MET A 1 -54.39 -3.46 11.84
CA MET A 1 -53.63 -3.35 10.58
C MET A 1 -52.16 -3.55 10.89
N ARG A 2 -51.52 -4.45 10.15
CA ARG A 2 -50.23 -5.08 10.48
C ARG A 2 -49.08 -4.07 10.39
N ALA A 3 -48.31 -3.98 11.47
CA ALA A 3 -47.05 -3.24 11.53
C ALA A 3 -46.02 -3.91 10.61
N ILE A 4 -45.37 -3.13 9.75
CA ILE A 4 -44.21 -3.56 8.98
C ILE A 4 -43.13 -2.49 9.13
N VAL A 5 -42.31 -2.67 10.17
CA VAL A 5 -41.03 -1.98 10.38
C VAL A 5 -40.02 -2.69 9.48
N ILE A 6 -39.77 -2.15 8.28
CA ILE A 6 -38.65 -2.60 7.44
C ILE A 6 -37.44 -1.76 7.86
N ALA A 7 -36.72 -2.27 8.86
CA ALA A 7 -35.36 -1.85 9.15
C ALA A 7 -34.48 -2.25 7.96
N PHE A 8 -34.24 -1.28 7.06
CA PHE A 8 -33.31 -1.40 5.95
C PHE A 8 -31.89 -1.40 6.52
N LEU A 9 -31.48 -2.56 7.06
CA LEU A 9 -30.11 -2.89 7.46
C LEU A 9 -29.25 -2.99 6.20
N VAL A 10 -28.96 -1.82 5.61
CA VAL A 10 -27.91 -1.67 4.62
C VAL A 10 -26.60 -1.87 5.37
N CYS A 11 -26.18 -3.12 5.48
CA CYS A 11 -24.80 -3.48 5.73
C CYS A 11 -23.97 -2.91 4.57
N CYS A 12 -23.61 -1.63 4.67
CA CYS A 12 -22.51 -1.03 3.94
C CYS A 12 -21.27 -1.82 4.34
N ASN A 13 -21.03 -2.95 3.65
CA ASN A 13 -19.73 -3.59 3.55
C ASN A 13 -18.82 -2.57 2.85
N SER A 14 -18.40 -1.56 3.61
CA SER A 14 -17.36 -0.63 3.24
C SER A 14 -16.10 -1.46 3.11
N CYS A 15 -15.89 -2.04 1.94
CA CYS A 15 -14.58 -2.55 1.55
C CYS A 15 -13.65 -1.33 1.54
N THR A 16 -12.97 -1.12 2.65
CA THR A 16 -12.03 -0.02 2.81
C THR A 16 -10.91 -0.19 1.78
N THR A 17 -10.53 0.91 1.13
CA THR A 17 -9.49 0.85 0.09
C THR A 17 -8.14 0.45 0.70
N PHE A 18 -7.88 0.92 1.90
CA PHE A 18 -6.77 0.49 2.74
C PHE A 18 -7.19 -0.71 3.59
N SER A 19 -6.27 -1.66 3.75
CA SER A 19 -6.46 -2.83 4.61
C SER A 19 -6.58 -2.40 6.06
N ASN A 20 -7.32 -3.15 6.88
CA ASN A 20 -7.39 -2.93 8.32
C ASN A 20 -6.03 -2.97 9.03
N VAL A 21 -5.00 -3.56 8.40
CA VAL A 21 -3.64 -3.58 8.95
C VAL A 21 -2.89 -2.27 8.73
N SER A 22 -3.29 -1.42 7.77
CA SER A 22 -2.54 -0.21 7.39
C SER A 22 -2.37 0.78 8.55
N LYS A 23 -3.34 0.82 9.47
CA LYS A 23 -3.31 1.65 10.68
C LYS A 23 -2.21 1.28 11.68
N PHE A 24 -1.58 0.13 11.51
CA PHE A 24 -0.48 -0.35 12.35
C PHE A 24 0.89 -0.18 11.67
N ASN A 25 0.95 0.52 10.54
CA ASN A 25 2.23 0.85 9.93
C ASN A 25 2.99 1.86 10.80
N LYS A 26 4.27 1.61 11.01
CA LYS A 26 5.24 2.58 11.51
C LYS A 26 6.18 2.95 10.37
N THR A 27 6.64 4.19 10.37
CA THR A 27 7.54 4.72 9.35
C THR A 27 8.60 5.55 10.05
N GLU A 28 9.86 5.18 9.88
CA GLU A 28 10.98 5.78 10.59
C GLU A 28 12.20 5.91 9.66
N ASN A 29 13.07 6.88 9.94
CA ASN A 29 14.34 6.99 9.23
C ASN A 29 15.28 5.90 9.75
N CYS A 30 15.77 5.02 8.87
CA CYS A 30 16.64 3.92 9.31
C CYS A 30 18.11 4.10 8.90
N TYR A 31 18.41 4.76 7.78
CA TYR A 31 19.79 5.15 7.44
C TYR A 31 19.81 6.19 6.32
N GLN A 32 20.59 7.27 6.48
CA GLN A 32 20.80 8.30 5.45
C GLN A 32 19.48 8.74 4.75
N ALA A 33 19.33 8.38 3.47
CA ALA A 33 18.22 8.76 2.61
C ALA A 33 17.13 7.67 2.53
N TYR A 34 17.08 6.74 3.47
CA TYR A 34 16.13 5.63 3.51
C TYR A 34 15.15 5.71 4.67
N VAL A 35 13.95 5.23 4.38
CA VAL A 35 12.86 5.11 5.33
C VAL A 35 12.48 3.65 5.49
N CYS A 36 12.38 3.20 6.72
CA CYS A 36 11.93 1.86 7.04
C CYS A 36 10.45 1.89 7.42
N ILE A 37 9.70 0.97 6.83
CA ILE A 37 8.28 0.78 7.01
C ILE A 37 8.10 -0.58 7.68
N SER A 38 7.44 -0.60 8.83
CA SER A 38 7.17 -1.83 9.57
C SER A 38 5.69 -1.97 9.90
N ASN A 39 5.21 -3.21 9.97
CA ASN A 39 3.86 -3.53 10.43
C ASN A 39 3.86 -4.85 11.20
N GLU A 40 3.78 -4.74 12.53
CA GLU A 40 3.85 -5.90 13.43
C GLU A 40 2.69 -6.88 13.23
N LYS A 41 1.50 -6.42 12.80
CA LYS A 41 0.33 -7.29 12.61
C LYS A 41 0.49 -8.29 11.47
N ILE A 42 1.40 -8.02 10.53
CA ILE A 42 1.69 -8.90 9.39
C ILE A 42 3.17 -9.24 9.28
N GLY A 43 3.98 -8.89 10.27
CA GLY A 43 5.44 -9.13 10.24
C GLY A 43 6.15 -8.39 9.10
N LEU A 44 5.61 -7.26 8.62
CA LEU A 44 6.22 -6.50 7.53
C LEU A 44 7.43 -5.73 8.05
N LYS A 45 8.54 -5.85 7.33
CA LYS A 45 9.69 -4.93 7.33
C LYS A 45 10.01 -4.63 5.87
N TYR A 46 10.09 -3.37 5.52
CA TYR A 46 10.31 -2.93 4.14
C TYR A 46 11.07 -1.62 4.11
N GLN A 47 12.09 -1.52 3.27
CA GLN A 47 12.87 -0.30 3.10
C GLN A 47 12.42 0.45 1.86
N SER A 48 12.30 1.76 1.97
CA SER A 48 11.92 2.67 0.90
C SER A 48 12.89 3.85 0.83
N PHE A 49 12.83 4.61 -0.25
CA PHE A 49 13.56 5.87 -0.35
C PHE A 49 12.85 6.95 0.47
N GLY A 50 13.60 7.79 1.19
CA GLY A 50 13.07 8.89 1.99
C GLY A 50 12.42 10.01 1.17
N GLY A 51 12.64 10.04 -0.16
CA GLY A 51 11.96 10.96 -1.08
C GLY A 51 10.51 10.58 -1.41
N PHE A 52 9.95 9.55 -0.77
CA PHE A 52 8.55 9.18 -0.92
C PHE A 52 7.66 9.81 0.14
N LYS A 53 6.47 10.23 -0.28
CA LYS A 53 5.35 10.55 0.62
C LYS A 53 4.51 9.30 0.79
N PHE A 54 4.18 8.96 2.04
CA PHE A 54 3.45 7.75 2.38
C PHE A 54 2.02 8.02 2.82
N ALA A 55 1.12 7.09 2.52
CA ALA A 55 -0.25 7.09 3.05
C ALA A 55 -0.61 5.73 3.62
N ASN A 56 -1.18 5.76 4.83
CA ASN A 56 -1.72 4.60 5.55
C ASN A 56 -3.25 4.57 5.52
N ASP A 57 -3.88 5.62 4.99
CA ASP A 57 -5.31 5.77 4.86
C ASP A 57 -5.70 6.58 3.61
N LEU A 58 -7.00 6.60 3.34
CA LEU A 58 -7.55 7.26 2.17
C LEU A 58 -7.45 8.79 2.24
N GLN A 59 -7.48 9.38 3.43
CA GLN A 59 -7.41 10.83 3.61
C GLN A 59 -6.00 11.33 3.26
N THR A 60 -4.96 10.72 3.82
CA THR A 60 -3.56 11.02 3.46
C THR A 60 -3.30 10.75 1.98
N TYR A 61 -3.83 9.65 1.44
CA TYR A 61 -3.70 9.35 0.00
C TYR A 61 -4.27 10.49 -0.86
N LYS A 62 -5.46 10.99 -0.54
CA LYS A 62 -6.12 12.07 -1.30
C LYS A 62 -5.34 13.38 -1.23
N THR A 63 -4.66 13.65 -0.12
CA THR A 63 -3.74 14.79 0.00
C THR A 63 -2.54 14.64 -0.92
N ILE A 64 -1.95 13.43 -0.99
CA ILE A 64 -0.80 13.16 -1.87
C ILE A 64 -1.20 13.15 -3.34
N LYS A 65 -2.30 12.48 -3.69
CA LYS A 65 -2.80 12.30 -5.07
C LYS A 65 -4.04 13.14 -5.33
N LYS A 66 -4.04 14.42 -4.91
CA LYS A 66 -5.08 15.46 -5.16
C LYS A 66 -6.45 14.92 -5.58
N GLY A 67 -7.17 14.30 -4.63
CA GLY A 67 -8.56 13.85 -4.82
C GLY A 67 -8.78 12.59 -5.68
N LYS A 68 -7.72 11.96 -6.21
CA LYS A 68 -7.84 10.71 -6.96
C LYS A 68 -8.21 9.54 -6.05
N LYS A 69 -8.74 8.46 -6.62
CA LYS A 69 -8.95 7.18 -5.93
C LYS A 69 -7.70 6.28 -6.10
N PRO A 70 -7.37 5.43 -5.12
CA PRO A 70 -6.31 4.42 -5.29
C PRO A 70 -6.62 3.42 -6.41
N HIS A 71 -5.59 2.98 -7.14
CA HIS A 71 -5.74 2.01 -8.25
C HIS A 71 -6.05 0.58 -7.79
N PHE A 72 -5.67 0.27 -6.54
CA PHE A 72 -5.77 -1.04 -5.91
C PHE A 72 -6.61 -0.95 -4.62
N LYS A 73 -7.09 -2.11 -4.16
CA LYS A 73 -7.77 -2.30 -2.87
C LYS A 73 -6.84 -3.09 -1.92
N ASN A 74 -7.22 -3.19 -0.65
CA ASN A 74 -6.44 -3.85 0.41
C ASN A 74 -5.02 -3.30 0.52
N VAL A 75 -4.88 -1.97 0.38
CA VAL A 75 -3.59 -1.29 0.44
C VAL A 75 -3.07 -1.35 1.87
N ILE A 76 -1.87 -1.91 2.07
CA ILE A 76 -1.14 -1.87 3.33
C ILE A 76 -0.53 -0.48 3.47
N ILE A 77 0.24 -0.04 2.46
CA ILE A 77 0.79 1.31 2.38
C ILE A 77 0.87 1.75 0.92
N TYR A 78 0.72 3.05 0.71
CA TYR A 78 0.96 3.70 -0.58
C TYR A 78 2.17 4.64 -0.47
N GLY A 79 3.01 4.67 -1.51
CA GLY A 79 4.12 5.62 -1.64
C GLY A 79 4.05 6.38 -2.96
N TRP A 80 4.29 7.70 -2.92
CA TRP A 80 4.47 8.55 -4.10
C TRP A 80 5.78 9.31 -4.05
N SER A 81 6.52 9.37 -5.17
CA SER A 81 7.68 10.25 -5.30
C SER A 81 7.52 11.17 -6.49
N ASN A 82 7.73 12.47 -6.26
CA ASN A 82 7.88 13.45 -7.33
C ASN A 82 9.19 13.23 -8.10
N ASN A 83 10.28 12.93 -7.39
CA ASN A 83 11.61 12.76 -7.98
C ASN A 83 11.68 11.54 -8.91
N LEU A 84 11.02 10.44 -8.53
CA LEU A 84 10.93 9.26 -9.37
C LEU A 84 9.71 9.27 -10.31
N ASN A 85 8.89 10.33 -10.25
CA ASN A 85 7.67 10.48 -11.02
C ASN A 85 6.77 9.22 -11.03
N GLY A 86 6.52 8.65 -9.85
CA GLY A 86 5.80 7.39 -9.76
C GLY A 86 5.36 7.00 -8.36
N ASP A 87 4.49 6.00 -8.31
CA ASP A 87 4.02 5.38 -7.07
C ASP A 87 4.40 3.92 -6.97
N TYR A 88 4.30 3.43 -5.74
CA TYR A 88 4.13 2.02 -5.47
C TYR A 88 3.08 1.78 -4.40
N TYR A 89 2.63 0.53 -4.33
CA TYR A 89 1.73 0.04 -3.31
C TYR A 89 2.31 -1.23 -2.69
N LEU A 90 2.18 -1.39 -1.37
CA LEU A 90 2.19 -2.70 -0.75
C LEU A 90 0.74 -3.13 -0.55
N LEU A 91 0.39 -4.32 -1.04
CA LEU A 91 -0.98 -4.80 -1.13
C LEU A 91 -1.13 -6.12 -0.40
N LEU A 92 -2.20 -6.26 0.38
CA LEU A 92 -2.55 -7.51 1.05
C LEU A 92 -3.46 -8.36 0.16
N ASN A 93 -3.06 -9.61 -0.10
CA ASN A 93 -3.81 -10.60 -0.88
C ASN A 93 -4.29 -10.05 -2.24
N ASN A 94 -3.39 -9.36 -2.96
CA ASN A 94 -3.76 -8.71 -4.21
C ASN A 94 -4.16 -9.73 -5.29
N LYS A 95 -5.33 -9.50 -5.90
CA LYS A 95 -5.85 -10.28 -7.04
C LYS A 95 -5.77 -9.53 -8.37
N LYS A 96 -5.60 -8.20 -8.35
CA LYS A 96 -5.62 -7.35 -9.55
C LYS A 96 -4.20 -7.06 -10.03
N LYS A 97 -3.90 -7.41 -11.27
CA LYS A 97 -2.65 -7.03 -11.95
C LYS A 97 -2.99 -6.00 -13.03
N SER A 98 -2.32 -4.84 -12.99
CA SER A 98 -2.54 -3.72 -13.92
C SER A 98 -1.33 -3.61 -14.85
N ARG A 99 -1.54 -3.41 -16.16
CA ARG A 99 -0.45 -3.34 -17.14
C ARG A 99 0.53 -2.19 -16.89
N ASN A 100 0.11 -1.15 -16.16
CA ASN A 100 0.92 0.03 -15.83
C ASN A 100 1.84 -0.19 -14.62
N TYR A 101 1.80 -1.37 -14.01
CA TYR A 101 2.56 -1.69 -12.82
C TYR A 101 3.41 -2.95 -13.05
N GLN A 102 4.59 -2.98 -12.44
CA GLN A 102 5.37 -4.18 -12.20
C GLN A 102 4.99 -4.74 -10.84
N PHE A 103 5.10 -6.06 -10.67
CA PHE A 103 4.66 -6.71 -9.44
C PHE A 103 5.71 -7.68 -8.93
N LYS A 104 5.95 -7.65 -7.61
CA LYS A 104 6.65 -8.73 -6.90
C LYS A 104 5.80 -9.19 -5.73
N ASP A 105 5.62 -10.50 -5.62
CA ASP A 105 4.85 -11.12 -4.56
C ASP A 105 5.82 -11.70 -3.51
N THR A 106 5.42 -11.68 -2.24
CA THR A 106 6.07 -12.36 -1.12
C THR A 106 5.01 -12.93 -0.18
N ILE A 107 5.42 -13.78 0.76
CA ILE A 107 4.55 -14.35 1.80
C ILE A 107 5.08 -13.91 3.15
N LEU A 108 4.24 -13.24 3.95
CA LEU A 108 4.55 -12.81 5.31
C LEU A 108 3.46 -13.33 6.25
N ASN A 109 3.84 -14.11 7.27
CA ASN A 109 2.91 -14.71 8.24
C ASN A 109 1.68 -15.37 7.56
N ASN A 110 1.92 -16.23 6.57
CA ASN A 110 0.92 -16.95 5.77
C ASN A 110 -0.05 -16.04 4.99
N ARG A 111 0.31 -14.77 4.77
CA ARG A 111 -0.46 -13.83 3.97
C ARG A 111 0.34 -13.40 2.75
N LYS A 112 -0.30 -13.34 1.59
CA LYS A 112 0.33 -12.86 0.38
C LYS A 112 0.45 -11.33 0.45
N VAL A 113 1.66 -10.82 0.29
CA VAL A 113 1.95 -9.39 0.16
C VAL A 113 2.53 -9.14 -1.22
N THR A 114 2.04 -8.10 -1.90
CA THR A 114 2.48 -7.74 -3.25
C THR A 114 2.99 -6.31 -3.27
N VAL A 115 4.20 -6.08 -3.77
CA VAL A 115 4.59 -4.75 -4.25
C VAL A 115 4.00 -4.58 -5.64
N ALA A 116 3.32 -3.45 -5.88
CA ALA A 116 2.94 -2.98 -7.20
C ALA A 116 3.66 -1.65 -7.47
N LEU A 117 4.66 -1.66 -8.34
CA LEU A 117 5.50 -0.50 -8.67
C LEU A 117 5.09 0.09 -10.02
N SER A 118 4.84 1.40 -10.09
CA SER A 118 4.51 2.08 -11.36
C SER A 118 5.63 1.89 -12.37
N LYS A 119 5.28 1.53 -13.61
CA LYS A 119 6.24 1.43 -14.72
C LYS A 119 6.87 2.77 -15.12
N THR A 120 6.38 3.89 -14.59
CA THR A 120 7.03 5.20 -14.75
C THR A 120 8.37 5.28 -13.99
N ILE A 121 8.54 4.49 -12.92
CA ILE A 121 9.82 4.29 -12.26
C ILE A 121 10.55 3.22 -13.05
N ASN A 122 11.47 3.61 -13.93
CA ASN A 122 12.08 2.72 -14.92
C ASN A 122 13.61 2.57 -14.79
N TYR A 123 14.26 3.36 -13.93
CA TYR A 123 15.68 3.18 -13.66
C TYR A 123 15.91 1.88 -12.88
N LYS A 124 16.72 0.98 -13.46
CA LYS A 124 16.89 -0.40 -12.99
C LYS A 124 17.21 -0.50 -11.49
N PHE A 125 18.11 0.35 -10.98
CA PHE A 125 18.44 0.35 -9.55
C PHE A 125 17.21 0.64 -8.68
N ASN A 126 16.40 1.64 -9.05
CA ASN A 126 15.20 2.00 -8.30
C ASN A 126 14.15 0.90 -8.35
N THR A 127 13.98 0.26 -9.52
CA THR A 127 13.04 -0.85 -9.66
C THR A 127 13.49 -2.07 -8.87
N ASP A 128 14.77 -2.42 -8.96
CA ASP A 128 15.32 -3.58 -8.25
C ASP A 128 15.21 -3.37 -6.73
N PHE A 129 15.56 -2.18 -6.24
CA PHE A 129 15.44 -1.81 -4.83
C PHE A 129 13.98 -1.85 -4.34
N LEU A 130 13.07 -1.12 -5.00
CA LEU A 130 11.67 -1.01 -4.55
C LEU A 130 10.88 -2.31 -4.74
N LEU A 131 11.25 -3.16 -5.70
CA LEU A 131 10.62 -4.47 -5.80
C LEU A 131 11.17 -5.42 -4.75
N ASN A 132 12.37 -5.21 -4.20
CA ASN A 132 12.93 -6.13 -3.24
C ASN A 132 12.37 -5.90 -1.83
N PHE A 133 11.70 -6.92 -1.28
CA PHE A 133 11.53 -7.01 0.17
C PHE A 133 12.87 -7.50 0.71
N ASP A 134 13.80 -6.59 0.99
CA ASP A 134 14.90 -6.92 1.91
C ASP A 134 14.29 -7.07 3.31
N LEU A 135 13.71 -8.25 3.53
CA LEU A 135 13.53 -8.82 4.86
C LEU A 135 14.95 -9.15 5.29
N ASN A 136 15.59 -8.24 6.04
CA ASN A 136 16.96 -8.37 6.51
C ASN A 136 17.46 -9.82 6.59
N LYS A 137 18.63 -10.07 6.00
CA LYS A 137 19.53 -11.14 6.47
C LYS A 137 19.70 -11.05 7.98
#